data_AF-A0A9Q1BMF9-F1
#
_entry.id   AF-A0A9Q1BMF9-F1
#
_cell.length_a   1.000
_cell.length_b   1.000
_cell.length_c   1.000
_cell.angle_alpha   90.00
_cell.angle_beta   90.00
_cell.angle_gamma   90.00
#
_symmetry.space_group_name_H-M   'P 1'
#
loop_
_entity.id
_entity.type
_entity.pdbx_description
1 polymer ?
#
loop_
_entity_poly.entity_id
_entity_poly.type
_entity_poly.pdbx_seq_one_letter_code
_entity_poly.pdbx_strand_id
1 'polypeptide(L)'
;MTDCGATVSAVDPAVFYWYSTEHGLQGLLASHVDDFIWAGNDTFESKVIDKIRRLLSVGQEESDSFKYVGLNIQSQGSTIQVDQEQYLNNIQPIVISKKRATQKGSELNFSEKKPCIQGLDRFFGLQIKQDQTFSLLLVCWQLP
;
A
#
# COMPACT_ATOMS: atom_id res chain seq x y z
N MET A 1 -1.90 -14.78 -9.51
CA MET A 1 -0.52 -14.33 -9.80
C MET A 1 0.44 -15.50 -10.02
N THR A 2 0.40 -16.56 -9.20
CA THR A 2 1.20 -17.79 -9.38
C THR A 2 1.05 -18.43 -10.77
N ASP A 3 -0.15 -18.42 -11.35
CA ASP A 3 -0.42 -18.93 -12.71
C ASP A 3 0.24 -18.09 -13.83
N CYS A 4 0.79 -16.92 -13.47
CA CYS A 4 1.60 -16.07 -14.33
C CYS A 4 3.11 -16.26 -14.08
N GLY A 5 3.52 -17.30 -13.35
CA GLY A 5 4.93 -17.63 -13.11
C GLY A 5 5.57 -16.90 -11.92
N ALA A 6 4.75 -16.41 -10.99
CA ALA A 6 5.24 -15.66 -9.84
C ALA A 6 5.69 -16.56 -8.67
N THR A 7 6.76 -16.17 -7.99
CA THR A 7 7.15 -16.70 -6.69
C THR A 7 6.56 -15.81 -5.60
N VAL A 8 5.80 -16.39 -4.67
CA VAL A 8 5.21 -15.65 -3.54
C VAL A 8 6.29 -15.34 -2.49
N SER A 9 6.25 -14.15 -1.91
CA SER A 9 7.14 -13.79 -0.81
C SER A 9 6.90 -14.68 0.41
N ALA A 10 7.99 -15.06 1.08
CA ALA A 10 7.93 -15.80 2.33
C ALA A 10 7.47 -14.92 3.52
N VAL A 11 7.58 -13.59 3.39
CA VAL A 11 7.28 -12.63 4.45
C VAL A 11 5.87 -12.06 4.31
N ASP A 12 5.42 -11.76 3.09
CA ASP A 12 4.05 -11.32 2.84
C ASP A 12 3.41 -12.07 1.65
N PRO A 13 2.32 -12.85 1.85
CA PRO A 13 1.64 -13.57 0.79
C PRO A 13 1.03 -12.68 -0.32
N ALA A 14 0.93 -11.37 -0.09
CA ALA A 14 0.45 -10.39 -1.05
C ALA A 14 1.54 -9.86 -2.00
N VAL A 15 2.81 -10.24 -1.80
CA VAL A 15 3.94 -9.83 -2.63
C VAL A 15 4.41 -10.98 -3.50
N PHE A 16 4.61 -10.68 -4.78
CA PHE A 16 4.97 -11.64 -5.81
C PHE A 16 6.22 -11.17 -6.55
N TYR A 17 7.12 -12.09 -6.85
CA TYR A 17 8.38 -11.84 -7.55
C TYR A 17 8.48 -12.67 -8.83
N TRP A 18 9.12 -12.11 -9.85
CA TRP A 18 9.47 -12.81 -11.08
C TRP A 18 10.97 -12.74 -11.31
N TYR A 19 11.57 -13.91 -11.51
CA TYR A 19 13.01 -14.05 -11.72
C TYR A 19 13.29 -14.59 -13.12
N SER A 20 14.34 -14.06 -13.76
CA SER A 20 14.96 -14.64 -14.94
C SER A 20 16.20 -15.42 -14.54
N THR A 21 16.44 -16.51 -15.25
CA THR A 21 17.65 -17.32 -15.12
C THR A 21 18.92 -16.56 -15.47
N GLU A 22 18.84 -15.52 -16.30
CA GLU A 22 20.00 -14.77 -16.80
C GLU A 22 20.25 -13.44 -16.05
N HIS A 23 19.19 -12.79 -15.57
CA HIS A 23 19.26 -11.41 -15.07
C HIS A 23 18.78 -11.24 -13.63
N GLY A 24 18.47 -12.32 -12.92
CA GLY A 24 17.95 -12.24 -11.55
C GLY A 24 16.53 -11.68 -11.52
N LEU A 25 16.23 -10.81 -10.55
CA LEU A 25 14.89 -10.26 -10.37
C LEU A 25 14.49 -9.39 -11.57
N GLN A 26 13.40 -9.76 -12.26
CA GLN A 26 12.88 -8.99 -13.39
C GLN A 26 11.82 -7.98 -12.99
N GLY A 27 11.07 -8.30 -11.95
CA GLY A 27 10.01 -7.46 -11.46
C GLY A 27 9.27 -8.10 -10.31
N LEU A 28 8.36 -7.32 -9.75
CA LEU A 28 7.57 -7.68 -8.60
C LEU A 28 6.23 -6.97 -8.66
N LEU A 29 5.30 -7.49 -7.88
CA LEU A 29 3.96 -6.94 -7.74
C LEU A 29 3.50 -7.17 -6.32
N ALA A 30 2.95 -6.13 -5.68
CA ALA A 30 2.12 -6.32 -4.50
C ALA A 30 0.66 -6.09 -4.85
N SER A 31 -0.20 -6.97 -4.35
CA SER A 31 -1.65 -6.83 -4.48
C SER A 31 -2.26 -6.44 -3.15
N HIS A 32 -3.22 -5.53 -3.17
CA HIS A 32 -4.06 -5.23 -2.03
C HIS A 32 -5.53 -5.16 -2.47
N VAL A 33 -6.26 -6.25 -2.23
CA VAL A 33 -7.68 -6.41 -2.58
C VAL A 33 -7.90 -6.11 -4.08
N ASP A 34 -8.49 -4.97 -4.41
CA ASP A 34 -8.85 -4.59 -5.78
C ASP A 34 -7.72 -3.84 -6.50
N ASP A 35 -6.70 -3.39 -5.76
CA ASP A 35 -5.58 -2.63 -6.30
C ASP A 35 -4.31 -3.49 -6.34
N PHE A 36 -3.41 -3.18 -7.25
CA PHE A 36 -2.05 -3.71 -7.22
C PHE A 36 -1.07 -2.66 -7.70
N ILE A 37 0.14 -2.75 -7.18
CA ILE A 37 1.28 -1.92 -7.55
C ILE A 37 2.40 -2.85 -8.03
N TRP A 38 3.11 -2.44 -9.07
CA TRP A 38 4.15 -3.26 -9.66
C TRP A 38 5.37 -2.42 -10.03
N ALA A 39 6.51 -3.08 -10.13
CA ALA A 39 7.75 -2.50 -10.63
C ALA A 39 8.60 -3.58 -11.26
N GLY A 40 9.32 -3.25 -12.33
CA GLY A 40 10.19 -4.18 -13.03
C GLY A 40 10.68 -3.62 -14.36
N ASN A 41 11.38 -4.44 -15.10
CA ASN A 41 11.92 -4.09 -16.42
C ASN A 41 10.89 -4.26 -17.55
N ASP A 42 11.23 -3.77 -18.74
CA ASP A 42 10.39 -3.85 -19.96
C ASP A 42 9.96 -5.29 -20.31
N THR A 43 10.82 -6.27 -19.99
CA THR A 43 10.50 -7.69 -20.23
C THR A 43 9.41 -8.18 -19.28
N PHE A 44 9.47 -7.77 -18.01
CA PHE A 44 8.46 -8.06 -17.02
C PHE A 44 7.13 -7.38 -17.38
N GLU A 45 7.17 -6.11 -17.78
CA GLU A 45 5.97 -5.39 -18.20
C GLU A 45 5.27 -6.09 -19.37
N SER A 46 6.00 -6.31 -20.47
CA SER A 46 5.43 -6.88 -21.70
C SER A 46 4.96 -8.33 -21.57
N LYS A 47 5.62 -9.15 -20.73
CA LYS A 47 5.29 -10.57 -20.60
C LYS A 47 4.31 -10.87 -19.47
N VAL A 48 4.43 -10.14 -18.36
CA VAL A 48 3.68 -10.42 -17.14
C VAL A 48 2.57 -9.42 -16.94
N ILE A 49 2.89 -8.12 -16.90
CA ILE A 49 1.89 -7.07 -16.61
C ILE A 49 0.81 -7.04 -17.70
N ASP A 50 1.18 -7.15 -18.99
CA ASP A 50 0.19 -7.24 -20.08
C ASP A 50 -0.74 -8.46 -19.99
N LYS A 51 -0.26 -9.57 -19.41
CA LYS A 51 -1.10 -10.73 -19.15
C LYS A 51 -2.05 -10.45 -17.99
N ILE A 52 -1.56 -9.82 -16.92
CA ILE A 52 -2.34 -9.43 -15.74
C ILE A 52 -3.41 -8.39 -16.11
N ARG A 53 -3.07 -7.36 -16.88
CA ARG A 53 -3.98 -6.33 -17.40
C ARG A 53 -5.21 -6.94 -18.05
N ARG A 54 -5.00 -7.96 -18.90
CA ARG A 54 -6.07 -8.69 -19.60
C ARG A 54 -6.86 -9.62 -18.68
N LEU A 55 -6.20 -10.31 -17.75
CA LEU A 55 -6.86 -11.25 -16.84
C LEU A 55 -7.74 -10.54 -15.81
N LEU A 56 -7.29 -9.40 -15.28
CA LEU A 56 -7.99 -8.67 -14.22
C LEU A 56 -8.89 -7.55 -14.73
N SER A 57 -8.94 -7.30 -16.05
CA SER A 57 -9.72 -6.21 -16.66
C SER A 57 -9.45 -4.86 -16.00
N VAL A 58 -8.17 -4.48 -15.94
CA VAL A 58 -7.71 -3.26 -15.27
C VAL A 58 -8.38 -2.03 -15.90
N GLY A 59 -9.14 -1.29 -15.09
CA GLY A 59 -9.88 -0.13 -15.56
C GLY A 59 -9.11 1.18 -15.53
N GLN A 60 -8.18 1.33 -14.57
CA GLN A 60 -7.38 2.53 -14.37
C GLN A 60 -5.95 2.13 -14.02
N GLU A 61 -4.99 2.79 -14.67
CA GLU A 61 -3.56 2.64 -14.42
C GLU A 61 -2.96 4.04 -14.33
N GLU A 62 -2.15 4.27 -13.30
CA GLU A 62 -1.47 5.54 -13.06
C GLU A 62 0.02 5.26 -12.89
N SER A 63 0.86 6.12 -13.48
CA SER A 63 2.32 6.09 -13.34
C SER A 63 2.80 7.43 -12.76
N ASP A 64 4.00 7.41 -12.17
CA ASP A 64 4.74 8.58 -11.67
C ASP A 64 4.13 9.37 -10.51
N SER A 65 2.82 9.51 -10.43
CA SER A 65 2.11 10.16 -9.32
C SER A 65 0.74 9.52 -9.16
N PHE A 66 0.55 8.75 -8.10
CA PHE A 66 -0.65 7.96 -7.91
C PHE A 66 -0.96 7.73 -6.43
N LYS A 67 -2.18 7.28 -6.15
CA LYS A 67 -2.58 6.87 -4.81
C LYS A 67 -2.64 5.36 -4.69
N TYR A 68 -1.92 4.82 -3.72
CA TYR A 68 -1.94 3.39 -3.43
C TYR A 68 -2.30 3.17 -1.96
N VAL A 69 -3.47 2.58 -1.73
CA VAL A 69 -3.97 2.20 -0.41
C VAL A 69 -3.92 3.33 0.65
N GLY A 70 -4.15 4.57 0.22
CA GLY A 70 -4.16 5.76 1.08
C GLY A 70 -2.80 6.45 1.24
N LEU A 71 -1.76 5.97 0.56
CA LEU A 71 -0.49 6.66 0.37
C LEU A 71 -0.54 7.48 -0.92
N ASN A 72 0.00 8.69 -0.89
CA ASN A 72 0.37 9.41 -2.10
C ASN A 72 1.80 9.00 -2.44
N ILE A 73 2.01 8.46 -3.64
CA ILE A 73 3.31 8.00 -4.12
C ILE A 73 3.65 8.83 -5.35
N GLN A 74 4.83 9.44 -5.34
CA GLN A 74 5.33 10.22 -6.46
C GLN A 74 6.78 9.87 -6.77
N SER A 75 7.04 9.45 -8.00
CA SER A 75 8.37 9.27 -8.55
C SER A 75 8.92 10.62 -9.02
N GLN A 76 10.11 10.99 -8.55
CA GLN A 76 10.81 12.22 -8.92
C GLN A 76 12.26 11.88 -9.31
N GLY A 77 12.44 11.42 -10.55
CA GLY A 77 13.75 11.06 -11.07
C GLY A 77 14.35 9.88 -10.30
N SER A 78 15.37 10.14 -9.49
CA SER A 78 16.02 9.12 -8.67
C SER A 78 15.44 9.04 -7.26
N THR A 79 14.29 9.63 -6.96
CA THR A 79 13.67 9.55 -5.64
C THR A 79 12.22 9.15 -5.75
N ILE A 80 11.71 8.50 -4.72
CA ILE A 80 10.28 8.23 -4.60
C ILE A 80 9.80 8.87 -3.31
N GLN A 81 8.92 9.85 -3.45
CA GLN A 81 8.28 10.53 -2.35
C GLN A 81 7.01 9.78 -1.98
N VAL A 82 6.84 9.54 -0.68
CA VAL A 82 5.66 8.89 -0.13
C VAL A 82 5.15 9.73 1.04
N ASP A 83 3.87 10.11 0.99
CA ASP A 83 3.22 10.84 2.08
C ASP A 83 1.77 10.40 2.32
N GLN A 84 1.21 10.88 3.42
CA GLN A 84 -0.20 10.69 3.79
C GLN A 84 -0.81 12.02 4.26
N GLU A 85 -0.41 13.16 3.69
CA GLU A 85 -0.86 14.46 4.19
C GLU A 85 -2.39 14.59 4.19
N GLN A 86 -3.04 14.06 3.14
CA GLN A 86 -4.50 14.05 3.05
C GLN A 86 -5.16 13.22 4.15
N TYR A 87 -4.53 12.13 4.60
CA TYR A 87 -5.05 11.35 5.70
C TYR A 87 -5.00 12.16 7.00
N LEU A 88 -3.83 12.73 7.31
CA LEU A 88 -3.60 13.53 8.51
C LEU A 88 -4.57 14.71 8.60
N ASN A 89 -4.76 15.42 7.49
CA ASN A 89 -5.67 16.57 7.41
C ASN A 89 -7.15 16.19 7.63
N ASN A 90 -7.51 14.92 7.40
CA ASN A 90 -8.88 14.43 7.53
C ASN A 90 -9.16 13.74 8.88
N ILE A 91 -8.18 13.66 9.78
CA ILE A 91 -8.38 13.10 11.13
C ILE A 91 -9.30 14.04 11.92
N GLN A 92 -10.50 13.57 12.22
CA GLN A 92 -11.46 14.34 13.01
C GLN A 92 -11.19 14.15 14.51
N PRO A 93 -11.19 15.24 15.31
CA PRO A 93 -11.12 15.13 16.75
C PRO A 93 -12.30 14.33 17.31
N ILE A 94 -12.05 13.53 18.35
CA ILE A 94 -13.13 12.87 19.09
C ILE A 94 -13.91 13.96 19.83
N VAL A 95 -15.14 14.23 19.40
CA VAL A 95 -15.98 15.26 20.01
C VAL A 95 -16.52 14.74 21.34
N ILE A 96 -16.08 15.35 22.44
CA ILE A 96 -16.53 15.05 23.79
C ILE A 96 -17.19 16.31 24.36
N SER A 97 -18.36 16.16 25.02
CA SER A 97 -19.02 17.31 25.63
C SER A 97 -18.19 17.88 26.79
N LYS A 98 -18.26 19.21 27.03
CA LYS A 98 -17.53 19.86 28.14
C LYS A 98 -17.84 19.23 29.51
N LYS A 99 -19.10 18.85 29.74
CA LYS A 99 -19.54 18.17 30.97
C LYS A 99 -18.92 16.78 31.13
N ARG A 100 -18.64 16.10 30.02
CA ARG A 100 -18.02 14.78 30.01
C ARG A 100 -16.51 14.88 30.19
N ALA A 101 -15.86 15.88 29.60
CA ALA A 101 -14.43 16.12 29.72
C ALA A 101 -13.95 16.37 31.17
N THR A 102 -14.83 16.82 32.06
CA THR A 102 -14.51 16.98 33.49
C THR A 102 -14.51 15.67 34.27
N GLN A 103 -15.09 14.59 33.73
CA GLN A 103 -15.27 13.30 34.41
C GLN A 103 -14.11 12.32 34.15
N LYS A 104 -12.87 12.76 34.40
CA LYS A 104 -11.63 12.04 34.04
C LYS A 104 -11.51 10.61 34.59
N GLY A 105 -12.12 10.32 35.74
CA GLY A 105 -12.04 9.02 36.42
C GLY A 105 -13.14 8.02 36.05
N SER A 106 -14.07 8.40 35.18
CA SER A 106 -15.20 7.54 34.81
C SER A 106 -14.95 6.81 33.49
N GLU A 107 -15.45 5.58 33.39
CA GLU A 107 -15.23 4.73 32.23
C GLU A 107 -15.77 5.36 30.93
N LEU A 108 -15.08 5.11 29.82
CA LEU A 108 -15.52 5.54 28.49
C LEU A 108 -16.77 4.76 28.06
N ASN A 109 -17.76 5.46 27.51
CA ASN A 109 -18.94 4.80 26.94
C ASN A 109 -18.63 4.24 25.53
N PHE A 110 -19.54 3.42 25.00
CA PHE A 110 -19.34 2.79 23.68
C PHE A 110 -19.19 3.82 22.54
N SER A 111 -19.97 4.91 22.60
CA SER A 111 -19.95 6.00 21.63
C SER A 111 -18.62 6.76 21.61
N GLU A 112 -17.91 6.80 22.74
CA GLU A 112 -16.57 7.40 22.91
C GLU A 112 -15.44 6.44 22.55
N LYS A 113 -15.61 5.14 22.86
CA LYS A 113 -14.63 4.09 22.53
C LYS A 113 -14.56 3.84 21.03
N LYS A 114 -15.70 3.83 20.34
CA LYS A 114 -15.80 3.47 18.92
C LYS A 114 -14.90 4.33 18.01
N PRO A 115 -14.89 5.68 18.08
CA PRO A 115 -13.98 6.50 17.28
C PRO A 115 -12.50 6.23 17.57
N CYS A 116 -12.16 5.95 18.83
CA CYS A 116 -10.78 5.66 19.24
C CYS A 116 -10.29 4.33 18.66
N ILE A 117 -11.11 3.28 18.75
CA ILE A 117 -10.82 1.97 18.16
C ILE A 117 -10.70 2.08 16.64
N GLN A 118 -11.63 2.77 15.98
CA GLN A 118 -11.58 3.00 14.53
C GLN A 118 -10.32 3.77 14.10
N GLY A 119 -9.88 4.75 14.90
CA GLY A 119 -8.63 5.46 14.66
C GLY A 119 -7.40 4.56 14.78
N LEU A 120 -7.36 3.71 15.80
CA LEU A 120 -6.28 2.74 16.02
C LEU A 120 -6.23 1.67 14.93
N ASP A 121 -7.35 1.04 14.60
CA ASP A 121 -7.44 0.02 13.54
C ASP A 121 -6.97 0.59 12.20
N ARG A 122 -7.36 1.84 11.91
CA ARG A 122 -6.94 2.54 10.70
C ARG A 122 -5.45 2.84 10.71
N PHE A 123 -4.90 3.28 11.84
CA PHE A 123 -3.46 3.55 12.00
C PHE A 123 -2.63 2.28 11.82
N PHE A 124 -2.99 1.17 12.47
CA PHE A 124 -2.30 -0.11 12.31
C PHE A 124 -2.40 -0.65 10.88
N GLY A 125 -3.59 -0.56 10.27
CA GLY A 125 -3.77 -0.92 8.87
C GLY A 125 -2.88 -0.12 7.93
N LEU A 126 -2.66 1.17 8.22
CA LEU A 126 -1.79 2.04 7.43
C LEU A 126 -0.30 1.72 7.60
N GLN A 127 0.15 1.36 8.80
CA GLN A 127 1.56 0.95 9.02
C GLN A 127 1.92 -0.30 8.23
N ILE A 128 1.07 -1.33 8.26
CA ILE A 128 1.31 -2.58 7.51
C ILE A 128 1.39 -2.30 6.00
N LYS A 129 0.57 -1.37 5.49
CA LYS A 129 0.56 -0.97 4.07
C LYS A 129 1.81 -0.18 3.66
N GLN A 130 2.32 0.64 4.58
CA GLN A 130 3.58 1.34 4.37
C GLN A 130 4.72 0.33 4.23
N ASP A 131 4.80 -0.71 5.07
CA ASP A 131 5.88 -1.70 5.00
C ASP A 131 5.92 -2.47 3.67
N GLN A 132 4.75 -2.82 3.11
CA GLN A 132 4.66 -3.44 1.77
C GLN A 132 5.10 -2.50 0.66
N THR A 133 4.69 -1.25 0.74
CA THR A 133 5.07 -0.20 -0.22
C THR A 133 6.57 0.10 -0.13
N PHE A 134 7.14 0.20 1.07
CA PHE A 134 8.57 0.43 1.29
C PHE A 134 9.42 -0.73 0.72
N SER A 135 8.98 -1.97 0.89
CA SER A 135 9.66 -3.14 0.32
C SER A 135 9.68 -3.08 -1.21
N LEU A 136 8.58 -2.64 -1.83
CA LEU A 136 8.51 -2.36 -3.26
C LEU A 136 9.48 -1.27 -3.70
N LEU A 137 9.46 -0.13 -3.03
CA LEU A 137 10.26 1.06 -3.37
C LEU A 137 11.76 0.82 -3.26
N LEU A 138 12.19 0.08 -2.24
CA LEU A 138 13.59 -0.33 -2.07
C LEU A 138 14.08 -1.18 -3.24
N VAL A 139 13.21 -2.01 -3.80
CA VAL A 139 13.57 -2.87 -4.93
C VAL A 139 13.50 -2.12 -6.26
N CYS A 140 12.56 -1.18 -6.44
CA CYS A 140 12.57 -0.25 -7.57
C CYS A 140 13.91 0.50 -7.66
N TRP A 141 14.50 0.87 -6.52
CA TRP A 141 15.81 1.54 -6.48
C TRP A 141 16.97 0.62 -6.89
N GLN A 142 16.84 -0.69 -6.65
CA GLN A 142 17.91 -1.67 -6.88
C GLN A 142 17.92 -2.25 -8.30
N LEU A 143 16.86 -2.02 -9.07
CA LEU A 143 16.79 -2.43 -10.47
C LEU A 143 17.37 -1.31 -11.36
N PRO A 144 18.31 -1.63 -12.26
CA PRO A 144 18.98 -0.65 -13.12
C PRO A 144 18.09 -0.08 -14.23
#